data_AF-A0A091RD45-F1
#
_entry.id   AF-A0A091RD45-F1
#
_cell.length_a   1.000
_cell.length_b   1.000
_cell.length_c   1.000
_cell.angle_alpha   90.00
_cell.angle_beta   90.00
_cell.angle_gamma   90.00
#
_symmetry.space_group_name_H-M   'P 1'
#
loop_
_entity.id
_entity.type
_entity.pdbx_description
1 polymer ?
#
loop_
_entity_poly.entity_id
_entity_poly.type
_entity_poly.pdbx_seq_one_letter_code
_entity_poly.pdbx_strand_id
1 'polypeptide(L)' 'PHSSRGLEEEQQMALAALSRQLEAITDVEELTKLERKLIRAAIRKLRAEEIEAAALAGNVQSSR' A
#
# COMPACT_ATOMS: atom_id res chain seq x y z
N PRO A 1 23.27 3.25 -21.95
CA PRO A 1 21.92 3.13 -22.55
C PRO A 1 21.27 1.73 -22.47
N HIS A 2 21.87 0.75 -21.78
CA HIS A 2 21.33 -0.62 -21.70
C HIS A 2 20.59 -0.94 -20.38
N SER A 3 20.72 -0.08 -19.38
CA SER A 3 20.16 -0.28 -18.05
C SER A 3 18.66 0.05 -17.94
N SER A 4 18.14 0.91 -18.82
CA SER A 4 16.72 1.31 -18.84
C SER A 4 15.81 0.25 -19.42
N ARG A 5 16.28 -0.47 -20.45
CA ARG A 5 15.49 -1.47 -21.17
C ARG A 5 15.13 -2.69 -20.31
N GLY A 6 16.05 -3.14 -19.47
CA GLY A 6 15.78 -4.24 -18.53
C GLY A 6 14.77 -3.86 -17.45
N LEU A 7 14.82 -2.62 -16.97
CA LEU A 7 13.85 -2.12 -15.97
C LEU A 7 12.44 -1.98 -16.58
N GLU A 8 12.36 -1.53 -17.83
CA GLU A 8 11.10 -1.46 -18.59
C GLU A 8 10.51 -2.87 -18.82
N GLU A 9 11.33 -3.84 -19.21
CA GLU A 9 10.90 -5.23 -19.40
C GLU A 9 10.40 -5.86 -18.10
N GLU A 10 11.10 -5.62 -16.98
CA GLU A 10 10.72 -6.12 -15.66
C GLU A 10 9.40 -5.48 -15.16
N GLN A 11 9.20 -4.18 -15.41
CA GLN A 11 7.92 -3.51 -15.15
C GLN A 11 6.79 -4.06 -16.03
N GLN A 12 7.04 -4.29 -17.32
CA GLN A 12 6.05 -4.86 -18.23
C GLN A 12 5.61 -6.26 -17.77
N MET A 13 6.56 -7.07 -17.29
CA MET A 13 6.28 -8.39 -16.74
C MET A 13 5.47 -8.32 -15.44
N ALA A 14 5.82 -7.41 -14.52
CA ALA A 14 5.07 -7.20 -13.29
C ALA A 14 3.63 -6.76 -13.57
N LEU A 15 3.44 -5.85 -14.53
CA LEU A 15 2.12 -5.40 -14.97
C LEU A 15 1.30 -6.53 -15.62
N ALA A 16 1.92 -7.34 -16.47
CA ALA A 16 1.25 -8.47 -17.10
C ALA A 16 0.84 -9.57 -16.08
N ALA A 17 1.62 -9.75 -15.01
CA ALA A 17 1.28 -10.65 -13.92
C ALA A 17 0.11 -10.12 -13.08
N LEU A 18 0.13 -8.83 -12.73
CA LEU A 18 -0.96 -8.17 -12.00
C LEU A 18 -2.27 -8.17 -12.80
N SER A 19 -2.21 -7.91 -14.10
CA SER A 19 -3.39 -7.94 -14.98
C SER A 19 -4.02 -9.34 -15.02
N ARG A 20 -3.19 -10.38 -15.11
CA ARG A 20 -3.65 -11.78 -15.07
C ARG A 20 -4.27 -12.16 -13.72
N GLN A 21 -3.70 -11.68 -12.61
CA GLN A 21 -4.28 -11.88 -11.29
C GLN A 21 -5.64 -11.19 -11.16
N LEU A 22 -5.79 -10.00 -11.75
CA LEU A 22 -7.05 -9.27 -11.74
C LEU A 22 -8.13 -9.97 -12.60
N GLU A 23 -7.76 -10.46 -13.79
CA GLU A 23 -8.65 -11.24 -14.67
C GLU A 23 -9.06 -12.58 -14.05
N ALA A 24 -8.20 -13.18 -13.22
CA ALA A 24 -8.51 -14.40 -12.47
C ALA A 24 -9.48 -14.18 -11.31
N ILE A 25 -9.73 -12.93 -10.90
CA ILE A 25 -10.77 -12.60 -9.92
C ILE A 25 -12.11 -12.58 -10.66
N THR A 26 -12.77 -13.72 -10.69
CA THR A 26 -14.09 -13.91 -11.31
C THR A 26 -15.25 -13.55 -10.38
N ASP A 27 -14.96 -13.20 -9.13
CA ASP A 27 -15.96 -12.89 -8.10
C ASP A 27 -15.72 -11.48 -7.53
N VAL A 28 -16.67 -10.58 -7.81
CA VAL A 28 -16.71 -9.21 -7.28
C VAL A 28 -16.60 -9.20 -5.75
N GLU A 29 -17.05 -10.26 -5.07
CA GLU A 29 -16.96 -10.39 -3.62
C GLU A 29 -15.51 -10.55 -3.12
N GLU A 30 -14.65 -11.25 -3.87
CA GLU A 30 -13.22 -11.39 -3.55
C GLU A 30 -12.46 -10.08 -3.77
N LEU A 31 -12.76 -9.38 -4.88
CA LEU A 31 -12.24 -8.03 -5.12
C LEU A 31 -12.62 -7.08 -3.97
N THR A 32 -13.90 -7.06 -3.61
CA THR A 32 -14.41 -6.21 -2.51
C THR A 32 -13.81 -6.62 -1.14
N LYS A 33 -13.50 -7.90 -0.93
CA LYS A 33 -12.81 -8.38 0.28
C LYS A 33 -11.36 -7.87 0.32
N LEU A 34 -10.66 -7.87 -0.80
CA LEU A 34 -9.29 -7.36 -0.91
C LEU A 34 -9.25 -5.84 -0.69
N GLU A 35 -10.13 -5.08 -1.35
CA GLU A 35 -10.26 -3.63 -1.18
C GLU A 35 -10.50 -3.25 0.28
N ARG A 36 -11.43 -3.94 0.97
CA ARG A 36 -11.69 -3.72 2.40
C ARG A 36 -10.50 -4.06 3.30
N LYS A 37 -9.64 -5.00 2.91
CA LYS A 37 -8.40 -5.29 3.67
C LYS A 37 -7.39 -4.16 3.50
N LEU A 38 -7.19 -3.68 2.27
CA LEU A 38 -6.27 -2.58 1.96
C LEU A 38 -6.67 -1.27 2.65
N ILE A 39 -7.95 -0.89 2.57
CA ILE A 39 -8.47 0.30 3.26
C ILE A 39 -8.24 0.20 4.78
N ARG A 40 -8.53 -0.96 5.38
CA ARG A 40 -8.30 -1.17 6.82
C ARG A 40 -6.83 -1.09 7.21
N ALA A 41 -5.92 -1.59 6.37
CA ALA A 41 -4.48 -1.49 6.61
C ALA A 41 -4.00 -0.03 6.56
N ALA A 42 -4.44 0.74 5.55
CA ALA A 42 -4.12 2.16 5.43
C ALA A 42 -4.61 2.98 6.64
N ILE A 43 -5.86 2.76 7.08
CA ILE A 43 -6.43 3.43 8.26
C ILE A 43 -5.63 3.10 9.53
N ARG A 44 -5.25 1.84 9.74
CA ARG A 44 -4.44 1.46 10.91
C ARG A 44 -3.08 2.15 10.91
N LYS A 45 -2.44 2.24 9.74
CA LYS A 45 -1.15 2.93 9.59
C LYS A 45 -1.28 4.41 9.93
N LEU A 46 -2.26 5.11 9.34
CA LEU A 46 -2.51 6.53 9.63
C LEU A 46 -2.76 6.78 11.12
N ARG A 47 -3.57 5.93 11.77
CA ARG A 47 -3.83 6.06 13.22
C ARG A 47 -2.57 5.84 14.07
N ALA A 48 -1.70 4.91 13.68
CA ALA A 48 -0.43 4.71 14.38
C ALA A 48 0.45 5.94 14.26
N GLU A 49 0.56 6.51 13.07
CA GLU A 49 1.29 7.76 12.82
C GLU A 49 0.72 8.95 13.62
N GLU A 50 -0.61 9.08 13.69
CA GLU A 50 -1.28 10.11 14.50
C GLU A 50 -1.00 9.97 15.99
N ILE A 51 -1.01 8.72 16.51
CA ILE A 51 -0.71 8.43 17.91
C ILE A 51 0.76 8.75 18.23
N GLU A 52 1.68 8.33 17.37
CA GLU A 52 3.11 8.63 17.53
C GLU A 52 3.38 10.13 17.51
N ALA A 53 2.77 10.87 16.57
CA ALA A 53 2.88 12.31 16.50
C ALA A 53 2.33 13.00 17.76
N ALA A 54 1.18 12.55 18.28
CA ALA A 54 0.58 13.08 19.50
C ALA A 54 1.45 12.79 20.74
N ALA A 55 2.03 11.60 20.84
CA ALA A 55 2.96 11.24 21.91
C ALA A 55 4.22 12.13 21.88
N LEU A 56 4.77 12.36 20.69
CA LEU A 56 5.92 13.26 20.51
C LEU A 56 5.60 14.69 20.94
N ALA A 57 4.43 15.21 20.53
CA ALA A 57 3.99 16.55 20.89
C ALA A 57 3.74 16.72 22.40
N GLY A 58 3.15 15.71 23.05
CA GLY A 58 2.96 15.69 24.50
C GLY A 58 4.27 15.69 25.29
N ASN A 59 5.28 14.95 24.82
CA ASN A 59 6.61 14.95 25.44
C ASN A 59 7.33 16.29 25.30
N VAL A 60 7.14 17.01 24.19
CA VAL A 60 7.67 18.37 23.98
C VAL A 60 6.99 19.39 24.92
N GLN A 61 5.71 19.23 25.22
CA GLN A 61 5.01 20.11 26.17
C GLN A 61 5.36 19.82 27.63
N SER A 62 5.63 18.57 28.00
CA SER A 62 6.05 18.20 29.36
C SER A 62 7.52 18.55 29.67
N SER A 63 8.34 18.85 28.65
CA SER A 63 9.76 19.23 28.79
C SER A 63 10.00 20.75 28.73
N ARG A 64 8.94 21.56 28.72
CA ARG A 64 8.98 23.03 28.84
C ARG A 64 8.59 23.46 30.24
#